data_AF-A0A401Q490-F1
#
_entry.id   AF-A0A401Q490-F1
#
_cell.length_a   1.000
_cell.length_b   1.000
_cell.length_c   1.000
_cell.angle_alpha   90.00
_cell.angle_beta   90.00
_cell.angle_gamma   90.00
#
_symmetry.space_group_name_H-M   'P 1'
#
loop_
_entity.id
_entity.type
_entity.pdbx_description
1 polymer ?
#
loop_
_entity_poly.entity_id
_entity_poly.type
_entity_poly.pdbx_seq_one_letter_code
_entity_poly.pdbx_strand_id
1 'polypeptide(L)'
;TIITTLLDQFPKFLRSKRLYLITGVSFLFYLLGLLLVTQAGIYWINLIDHFCIGWGLIVSALLELIGLSWIYGKCNKKRIQIK
;
A
#
# COMPACT_ATOMS: atom_id res chain seq x y z
N THR A 1 -4.80 9.55 5.37
CA THR A 1 -5.19 8.16 5.07
C THR A 1 -4.13 7.16 5.47
N ILE A 2 -2.84 7.32 5.09
CA ILE A 2 -1.76 6.38 5.45
C ILE A 2 -1.54 6.22 6.97
N ILE A 3 -1.52 7.32 7.73
CA ILE A 3 -1.38 7.24 9.19
C ILE A 3 -2.59 6.51 9.79
N THR A 4 -3.78 6.77 9.27
CA THR A 4 -5.03 6.14 9.71
C THR A 4 -5.03 4.63 9.45
N THR A 5 -4.57 4.18 8.28
CA THR A 5 -4.47 2.74 7.96
C THR A 5 -3.36 2.03 8.74
N LEU A 6 -2.24 2.71 9.00
CA LEU A 6 -1.16 2.17 9.83
C LEU A 6 -1.61 1.99 11.29
N LEU A 7 -2.41 2.93 11.80
CA LEU A 7 -3.02 2.86 13.13
C LEU A 7 -4.01 1.69 13.24
N ASP A 8 -4.73 1.38 12.16
CA ASP A 8 -5.72 0.30 12.09
C ASP A 8 -5.08 -1.10 12.11
N GLN A 9 -3.90 -1.26 11.49
CA GLN A 9 -3.17 -2.53 11.44
C GLN A 9 -2.50 -2.94 12.77
N PHE A 10 -2.16 -1.99 13.66
CA PHE A 10 -1.46 -2.28 14.92
C PHE A 10 -2.23 -1.79 16.17
N PRO A 11 -3.44 -2.29 16.44
CA PRO A 11 -4.29 -1.76 17.52
C PRO A 11 -3.72 -2.00 18.93
N LYS A 12 -2.90 -3.03 19.13
CA LYS A 12 -2.37 -3.41 20.47
C LYS A 12 -1.07 -2.72 20.87
N PHE A 13 -0.19 -2.37 19.93
CA PHE A 13 1.10 -1.74 20.24
C PHE A 13 1.03 -0.20 20.36
N LEU A 14 -0.06 0.41 19.91
CA LEU A 14 -0.10 1.85 19.69
C LEU A 14 -0.51 2.72 20.87
N ARG A 15 -1.09 2.19 21.95
CA ARG A 15 -1.64 3.06 23.02
C ARG A 15 -0.58 3.88 23.78
N SER A 16 0.66 3.40 23.84
CA SER A 16 1.78 4.09 24.52
C SER A 16 2.73 4.83 23.56
N LYS A 17 2.84 4.40 22.30
CA LYS A 17 3.82 4.95 21.33
C LYS A 17 3.20 5.68 20.13
N ARG A 18 1.87 5.92 20.13
CA ARG A 18 1.16 6.63 19.05
C ARG A 18 1.84 7.95 18.65
N LEU A 19 2.28 8.72 19.63
CA LEU A 19 2.94 10.01 19.40
C LEU A 19 4.27 9.84 18.66
N TYR A 20 5.09 8.85 19.05
CA TYR A 20 6.37 8.56 18.39
C TYR A 20 6.21 8.11 16.93
N LEU A 21 5.16 7.34 16.64
CA LEU A 21 4.87 6.90 15.27
C LEU A 21 4.42 8.06 14.39
N ILE A 22 3.54 8.92 14.91
CA ILE A 22 3.04 10.08 14.17
C ILE A 22 4.18 11.07 13.88
N THR A 23 5.03 11.37 14.89
CA THR A 23 6.18 12.24 14.67
C THR A 23 7.20 11.63 13.72
N GLY A 24 7.48 10.33 13.83
CA GLY A 24 8.36 9.61 12.91
C GLY A 24 7.87 9.64 11.46
N VAL A 25 6.59 9.32 11.24
CA VAL A 25 5.99 9.33 9.89
C VAL A 25 5.94 10.75 9.31
N SER A 26 5.56 11.74 10.11
CA SER A 26 5.51 13.14 9.68
C SER A 26 6.92 13.66 9.30
N PHE A 27 7.92 13.33 10.10
CA PHE A 27 9.32 13.70 9.84
C PHE A 27 9.83 13.03 8.56
N LEU A 28 9.52 11.75 8.35
CA LEU A 28 9.88 11.04 7.13
C LEU A 28 9.22 11.66 5.89
N PHE A 29 7.93 12.00 5.98
CA PHE A 29 7.19 12.65 4.89
C PHE A 29 7.78 14.02 4.55
N TYR A 30 8.18 14.78 5.56
CA TYR A 30 8.85 16.06 5.38
C TYR A 30 10.20 15.91 4.68
N LEU A 31 11.01 14.91 5.07
CA LEU A 31 12.29 14.58 4.44
C LEU A 31 12.13 14.13 2.98
N LEU A 32 11.15 13.27 2.69
CA LEU A 32 10.84 12.89 1.31
C LEU A 32 10.46 14.14 0.51
N GLY A 33 9.52 14.95 1.01
CA GLY A 33 9.13 16.19 0.35
C GLY A 33 10.30 17.14 0.09
N LEU A 34 11.24 17.24 1.02
CA LEU A 34 12.46 18.03 0.86
C LEU A 34 13.37 17.48 -0.25
N LEU A 35 13.54 16.15 -0.31
CA LEU A 35 14.28 15.46 -1.36
C LEU A 35 13.69 15.74 -2.74
N LEU A 36 12.35 15.78 -2.86
CA LEU A 36 11.64 16.06 -4.10
C LEU A 36 11.83 17.52 -4.61
N VAL A 37 12.13 18.48 -3.74
CA VAL A 37 12.29 19.91 -4.12
C VAL A 37 13.73 20.25 -4.54
N THR A 38 14.71 19.41 -4.22
CA THR A 38 16.09 19.60 -4.69
C THR A 38 16.22 19.42 -6.21
N GLN A 39 17.29 19.93 -6.84
CA GLN A 39 17.54 19.72 -8.29
C GLN A 39 17.58 18.25 -8.71
N ALA A 40 17.87 17.33 -7.77
CA ALA A 40 17.83 15.88 -8.00
C ALA A 40 16.41 15.26 -7.86
N GLY A 41 15.43 16.03 -7.38
CA GLY A 41 14.09 15.53 -7.05
C GLY A 41 13.34 14.93 -8.24
N ILE A 42 13.46 15.55 -9.42
CA ILE A 42 12.81 15.07 -10.66
C ILE A 42 13.31 13.66 -11.03
N TYR A 43 14.60 13.37 -10.81
CA TYR A 43 15.16 12.04 -11.07
C TYR A 43 14.56 10.98 -10.13
N TRP A 44 14.50 11.29 -8.83
CA TRP A 44 13.90 10.40 -7.84
C TRP A 44 12.41 10.14 -8.11
N ILE A 45 11.65 11.17 -8.45
CA ILE A 45 10.22 11.06 -8.76
C ILE A 45 10.02 10.17 -9.99
N ASN A 46 10.78 10.40 -11.06
CA ASN A 46 10.64 9.65 -12.30
C ASN A 46 10.99 8.17 -12.12
N LEU A 47 12.02 7.88 -11.30
CA LEU A 47 12.38 6.51 -10.97
C LEU A 47 11.24 5.80 -10.22
N ILE A 48 10.72 6.42 -9.16
CA ILE A 48 9.65 5.84 -8.33
C ILE A 48 8.38 5.62 -9.16
N ASP A 49 8.00 6.61 -9.97
CA ASP A 49 6.81 6.52 -10.83
C ASP A 49 6.91 5.35 -11.82
N HIS A 50 8.06 5.21 -12.48
CA HIS A 50 8.30 4.12 -13.43
C HIS A 50 8.31 2.73 -12.76
N PHE A 51 8.78 2.62 -11.51
CA PHE A 51 8.73 1.36 -10.75
C PHE A 51 7.33 1.05 -10.21
N CYS A 52 6.63 2.03 -9.65
CA CYS A 52 5.31 1.87 -9.05
C CYS A 52 4.23 1.58 -10.10
N ILE A 53 4.15 2.39 -11.16
CA ILE A 53 3.12 2.28 -12.19
C ILE A 53 3.48 1.20 -13.21
N GLY A 54 4.77 1.03 -13.53
CA GLY A 54 5.22 0.01 -14.47
C GLY A 54 5.08 -1.39 -13.89
N TRP A 55 6.05 -1.81 -13.08
CA TRP A 55 6.10 -3.19 -12.58
C TRP A 55 5.19 -3.44 -11.38
N GLY A 56 5.12 -2.49 -10.44
CA GLY A 56 4.36 -2.64 -9.20
C GLY A 56 2.87 -2.86 -9.45
N LEU A 57 2.27 -2.04 -10.30
CA LEU A 57 0.84 -2.10 -10.60
C LEU A 57 0.46 -3.35 -11.39
N ILE A 58 1.29 -3.76 -12.36
CA ILE A 58 1.08 -5.00 -13.14
C ILE A 58 1.08 -6.22 -12.22
N VAL A 59 2.07 -6.32 -11.33
CA VAL A 59 2.16 -7.46 -10.39
C VAL A 59 0.97 -7.47 -9.42
N SER A 60 0.58 -6.30 -8.88
CA SER A 60 -0.59 -6.19 -8.01
C SER A 60 -1.87 -6.64 -8.70
N ALA A 61 -2.11 -6.16 -9.93
CA ALA A 61 -3.30 -6.51 -10.69
C ALA A 61 -3.36 -8.01 -11.03
N LEU A 62 -2.22 -8.62 -11.38
CA LEU A 62 -2.15 -10.06 -11.62
C LEU A 62 -2.47 -10.87 -10.36
N LEU A 63 -1.92 -10.47 -9.21
CA LEU A 63 -2.23 -11.11 -7.92
C LEU A 63 -3.71 -10.99 -7.57
N GLU A 64 -4.31 -9.82 -7.76
CA GLU A 64 -5.74 -9.60 -7.52
C GLU A 64 -6.61 -10.44 -8.47
N LEU A 65 -6.25 -10.53 -9.76
CA LEU A 65 -6.97 -11.36 -10.74
C LEU A 65 -6.87 -12.86 -10.40
N ILE A 66 -5.69 -13.35 -10.02
CA ILE A 66 -5.49 -14.73 -9.60
C ILE A 66 -6.28 -15.03 -8.32
N GLY A 67 -6.21 -14.13 -7.33
CA GLY A 67 -6.96 -14.22 -6.09
C GLY A 67 -8.47 -14.23 -6.32
N LEU A 68 -8.98 -13.31 -7.15
CA LEU A 68 -10.40 -13.24 -7.52
C LEU A 68 -10.84 -14.48 -8.28
N SER A 69 -10.07 -14.94 -9.27
CA SER A 69 -10.39 -16.16 -10.04
C SER A 69 -10.51 -17.38 -9.12
N TRP A 70 -9.61 -17.51 -8.15
CA TRP A 70 -9.64 -18.60 -7.18
C TRP A 70 -10.84 -18.52 -6.22
N ILE A 71 -11.14 -17.33 -5.69
CA ILE A 71 -12.26 -17.12 -4.76
C ILE A 71 -13.61 -17.30 -5.50
N TYR A 72 -13.73 -16.78 -6.72
CA TYR A 72 -14.95 -16.88 -7.53
C TYR A 72 -15.17 -18.32 -8.03
N GLY A 73 -14.11 -19.03 -8.41
CA GLY A 73 -14.16 -20.46 -8.77
C GLY A 73 -14.62 -21.35 -7.60
N LYS A 74 -14.24 -21.01 -6.36
CA LYS A 74 -14.75 -21.70 -5.16
C LYS A 74 -16.20 -21.34 -4.83
N CYS A 75 -16.64 -20.12 -5.14
CA CYS A 75 -18.00 -19.68 -4.87
C CYS A 75 -19.02 -20.25 -5.88
N ASN A 76 -18.66 -20.38 -7.17
CA ASN A 76 -19.57 -20.90 -8.20
C ASN A 76 -19.87 -22.40 -8.05
N LYS A 77 -18.94 -23.20 -7.49
CA LYS A 77 -19.20 -24.62 -7.18
C LYS A 77 -20.24 -24.84 -6.07
N LYS A 78 -20.51 -23.85 -5.22
CA LYS A 78 -21.54 -23.99 -4.17
C LYS A 78 -22.96 -23.78 -4.65
N ARG A 79 -23.18 -23.13 -5.81
CA ARG A 79 -24.52 -22.85 -6.32
C ARG A 79 -25.12 -23.99 -7.17
N ILE A 80 -24.32 -24.95 -7.62
CA ILE A 80 -24.75 -26.12 -8.41
C ILE A 80 -25.09 -27.32 -7.51
N GLN A 81 -24.60 -27.37 -6.27
CA GLN A 81 -24.93 -28.43 -5.29
C GLN A 81 -26.22 -28.16 -4.49
N ILE A 82 -26.93 -27.05 -4.76
CA ILE A 82 -28.19 -26.66 -4.08
C ILE A 82 -29.34 -26.53 -5.12
N LYS A 83 -29.16 -27.06 -6.33
CA LYS A 83 -30.22 -27.17 -7.34
C LYS A 83 -30.27 -28.60 -7.85
#